data_AF-A0AAW6CH03-F1
#
_entry.id   AF-A0AAW6CH03-F1
#
_cell.length_a   1.000
_cell.length_b   1.000
_cell.length_c   1.000
_cell.angle_alpha   90.00
_cell.angle_beta   90.00
_cell.angle_gamma   90.00
#
_symmetry.space_group_name_H-M   'P 1'
#
loop_
_entity.id
_entity.type
_entity.pdbx_description
1 polymer ?
#
loop_
_entity_poly.entity_id
_entity_poly.type
_entity_poly.pdbx_seq_one_letter_code
_entity_poly.pdbx_strand_id
1 'polypeptide(L)'
;MAHGPIRQEYAYDLDKNLTGLTVRSGEALLSHASYAYDGNGNRIRKQALDGTTLYQYDALNQLQRVDYPAYSEELFYDKAGNRARRLVGGEEELYQYDPRNRLMALTRGGVTTPFQYDNAGNLLRDDKARYSYDAFNRTVKVETFDGSIQVNHYDAEGLRHEMEENGRLVRFIFHKGEAVAEQEENSNVVRLIRGSELIARSGDSESARTYYHYASDEMGSTTHIVDESGNVQNRYAYDAWGKIEVKEEAVPNRFTYYGQQIDPITQQYYLRTRFYNPVIGRFTQEDTYRSDGLNLYTYCANNPVFYVDPSGYVAQNFAPKIMLNSLEWILA
;
A
#
# COMPACT_ATOMS: atom_id res chain seq x y z
N MET A 1 -3.54 -17.78 -28.64
CA MET A 1 -3.49 -16.43 -28.03
C MET A 1 -2.49 -16.53 -26.89
N ALA A 2 -1.34 -15.87 -26.98
CA ALA A 2 -0.39 -15.90 -25.87
C ALA A 2 -0.90 -14.93 -24.80
N HIS A 3 -1.36 -15.47 -23.67
CA HIS A 3 -1.55 -14.68 -22.46
C HIS A 3 -0.18 -14.10 -22.05
N GLY A 4 -0.15 -12.98 -21.32
CA GLY A 4 1.10 -12.44 -20.79
C GLY A 4 1.89 -13.49 -19.98
N PRO A 5 3.21 -13.32 -19.78
CA PRO A 5 4.06 -14.34 -19.16
C PRO A 5 3.67 -14.68 -17.73
N ILE A 6 2.95 -13.81 -17.03
CA ILE A 6 2.52 -14.03 -15.64
C ILE A 6 1.31 -14.98 -15.56
N ARG A 7 1.45 -16.02 -14.74
CA ARG A 7 0.38 -16.93 -14.34
C ARG A 7 0.28 -16.98 -12.82
N GLN A 8 -0.91 -16.71 -12.29
CA GLN A 8 -1.22 -16.81 -10.86
C GLN A 8 -2.23 -17.92 -10.61
N GLU A 9 -1.92 -18.81 -9.66
CA GLU A 9 -2.79 -19.90 -9.22
C GLU A 9 -3.17 -19.69 -7.76
N TYR A 10 -4.47 -19.73 -7.48
CA TYR A 10 -5.04 -19.51 -6.17
C TYR A 10 -5.68 -20.80 -5.67
N ALA A 11 -5.47 -21.14 -4.40
CA ALA A 11 -6.13 -22.24 -3.71
C ALA A 11 -6.96 -21.68 -2.55
N TYR A 12 -8.14 -22.26 -2.31
CA TYR A 12 -9.07 -21.81 -1.27
C TYR A 12 -9.54 -22.98 -0.40
N ASP A 13 -9.89 -22.69 0.85
CA ASP A 13 -10.66 -23.63 1.68
C ASP A 13 -12.18 -23.52 1.39
N LEU A 14 -12.98 -24.31 2.12
CA LEU A 14 -14.45 -24.33 1.97
C LEU A 14 -15.12 -23.02 2.42
N ASP A 15 -14.45 -22.24 3.27
CA ASP A 15 -14.91 -20.93 3.75
C ASP A 15 -14.47 -19.79 2.83
N LYS A 16 -13.81 -20.12 1.70
CA LYS A 16 -13.27 -19.21 0.69
C LYS A 16 -12.11 -18.35 1.17
N ASN A 17 -11.42 -18.76 2.24
CA ASN A 17 -10.14 -18.16 2.59
C ASN A 17 -9.07 -18.66 1.62
N LEU A 18 -8.15 -17.78 1.25
CA LEU A 18 -7.03 -18.13 0.38
C LEU A 18 -6.04 -19.02 1.13
N THR A 19 -5.89 -20.28 0.74
CA THR A 19 -4.94 -21.21 1.38
C THR A 19 -3.60 -21.29 0.65
N GLY A 20 -3.53 -20.85 -0.60
CA GLY A 20 -2.27 -20.78 -1.34
C GLY A 20 -2.29 -19.86 -2.55
N LEU A 21 -1.12 -19.31 -2.86
CA LEU A 21 -0.85 -18.48 -4.04
C LEU A 21 0.46 -18.95 -4.69
N THR A 22 0.43 -19.25 -5.98
CA THR A 22 1.63 -19.54 -6.78
C THR A 22 1.68 -18.60 -7.96
N VAL A 23 2.81 -17.91 -8.15
CA VAL A 23 3.04 -16.98 -9.25
C VAL A 23 4.21 -17.46 -10.09
N ARG A 24 4.01 -17.54 -11.40
CA ARG A 24 5.03 -17.92 -12.38
C ARG A 24 5.16 -16.88 -13.50
N SER A 25 6.35 -16.77 -14.07
CA SER A 25 6.63 -16.10 -15.34
C SER A 25 7.09 -17.13 -16.35
N GLY A 26 6.22 -17.52 -17.29
CA GLY A 26 6.40 -18.75 -18.06
C GLY A 26 6.52 -19.95 -17.12
N GLU A 27 7.60 -20.71 -17.21
CA GLU A 27 7.89 -21.84 -16.32
C GLU A 27 8.57 -21.44 -15.01
N ALA A 28 9.16 -20.23 -14.94
CA ALA A 28 9.91 -19.77 -13.79
C ALA A 28 8.97 -19.46 -12.60
N LEU A 29 9.26 -20.04 -11.44
CA LEU A 29 8.56 -19.73 -10.20
C LEU A 29 9.05 -18.38 -9.66
N LEU A 30 8.16 -17.41 -9.55
CA LEU A 30 8.46 -16.10 -8.96
C LEU A 30 8.16 -16.08 -7.45
N SER A 31 6.99 -16.58 -7.08
CA SER A 31 6.58 -16.68 -5.67
C SER A 31 5.67 -17.88 -5.43
N HIS A 32 5.73 -18.40 -4.21
CA HIS A 32 4.80 -19.41 -3.72
C HIS A 32 4.57 -19.16 -2.24
N ALA A 33 3.31 -19.18 -1.82
CA ALA A 33 2.95 -19.04 -0.43
C ALA A 33 1.72 -19.87 -0.06
N SER A 34 1.68 -20.36 1.19
CA SER A 34 0.51 -20.97 1.80
C SER A 34 0.14 -20.27 3.10
N TYR A 35 -1.15 -20.29 3.42
CA TYR A 35 -1.72 -19.48 4.50
C TYR A 35 -2.52 -20.35 5.47
N ALA A 36 -2.55 -19.91 6.73
CA ALA A 36 -3.44 -20.46 7.75
C ALA A 36 -4.06 -19.33 8.55
N TYR A 37 -5.26 -19.57 9.08
CA TYR A 37 -6.12 -18.58 9.71
C TYR A 37 -6.59 -19.05 11.10
N ASP A 38 -6.92 -18.11 11.97
CA ASP A 38 -7.67 -18.39 13.20
C ASP A 38 -9.19 -18.46 12.93
N GLY A 39 -9.98 -18.73 13.97
CA GLY A 39 -11.44 -18.82 13.86
C GLY A 39 -12.16 -17.49 13.56
N ASN A 40 -11.47 -16.35 13.69
CA ASN A 40 -11.99 -15.04 13.31
C ASN A 40 -11.62 -14.66 11.86
N GLY A 41 -10.89 -15.53 11.16
CA GLY A 41 -10.39 -15.29 9.81
C GLY A 41 -9.07 -14.51 9.77
N ASN A 42 -8.46 -14.17 10.90
CA ASN A 42 -7.16 -13.49 10.88
C ASN A 42 -6.09 -14.47 10.41
N ARG A 43 -5.19 -14.03 9.54
CA ARG A 43 -4.08 -14.87 9.07
C ARG A 43 -3.08 -15.08 10.20
N ILE A 44 -2.85 -16.31 10.64
CA ILE A 44 -1.87 -16.65 11.70
C ILE A 44 -0.53 -17.15 11.14
N ARG A 45 -0.49 -17.57 9.88
CA ARG A 45 0.74 -18.04 9.22
C ARG A 45 0.75 -17.70 7.74
N LYS A 46 1.91 -17.28 7.24
CA LYS A 46 2.28 -17.24 5.82
C LYS A 46 3.58 -18.02 5.64
N GLN A 47 3.54 -19.14 4.95
CA GLN A 47 4.74 -19.88 4.57
C GLN A 47 5.09 -19.51 3.14
N ALA A 48 6.17 -18.75 2.94
CA ALA A 48 6.67 -18.33 1.64
C ALA A 48 8.05 -18.96 1.33
N LEU A 49 8.61 -18.66 0.15
CA LEU A 49 9.91 -19.17 -0.30
C LEU A 49 11.10 -18.68 0.54
N ASP A 50 10.98 -17.48 1.11
CA ASP A 50 11.97 -16.83 1.98
C ASP A 50 11.82 -17.18 3.46
N GLY A 51 10.75 -17.91 3.83
CA GLY A 51 10.55 -18.44 5.16
C GLY A 51 9.11 -18.34 5.64
N THR A 52 8.93 -18.61 6.93
CA THR A 52 7.62 -18.54 7.60
C THR A 52 7.48 -17.20 8.29
N THR A 53 6.35 -16.52 8.08
CA THR A 53 5.89 -15.40 8.91
C THR A 53 4.72 -15.87 9.78
N LEU A 54 4.79 -15.60 11.09
CA LEU A 54 3.70 -15.87 12.03
C LEU A 54 3.09 -14.55 12.51
N TYR A 55 1.79 -14.55 12.73
CA TYR A 55 1.05 -13.39 13.18
C TYR A 55 0.25 -13.73 14.42
N GLN A 56 0.22 -12.82 15.39
CA GLN A 56 -0.58 -12.92 16.60
C GLN A 56 -1.38 -11.65 16.77
N TYR A 57 -2.58 -11.79 17.33
CA TYR A 57 -3.54 -10.71 17.46
C TYR A 57 -3.98 -10.56 18.91
N ASP A 58 -4.35 -9.35 19.30
CA ASP A 58 -4.98 -9.11 20.58
C ASP A 58 -6.47 -9.49 20.57
N ALA A 59 -7.15 -9.33 21.71
CA ALA A 59 -8.56 -9.66 21.85
C ALA A 59 -9.51 -8.81 20.99
N LEU A 60 -9.01 -7.72 20.38
CA LEU A 60 -9.74 -6.85 19.46
C LEU A 60 -9.38 -7.12 17.99
N ASN A 61 -8.67 -8.22 17.70
CA ASN A 61 -8.14 -8.58 16.38
C ASN A 61 -7.12 -7.58 15.80
N GLN A 62 -6.47 -6.78 16.65
CA GLN A 62 -5.38 -5.89 16.24
C GLN A 62 -4.08 -6.69 16.19
N LEU A 63 -3.22 -6.41 15.21
CA LEU A 63 -1.96 -7.13 15.04
C LEU A 63 -1.02 -6.85 16.23
N GLN A 64 -0.76 -7.84 17.07
CA GLN A 64 0.01 -7.70 18.30
C GLN A 64 1.47 -8.13 18.12
N ARG A 65 1.73 -9.14 17.30
CA ARG A 65 3.09 -9.64 17.04
C ARG A 65 3.22 -10.16 15.61
N VAL A 66 4.35 -9.89 14.99
CA VAL A 66 4.79 -10.53 13.75
C VAL A 66 6.16 -11.14 13.96
N ASP A 67 6.28 -12.45 13.73
CA ASP A 67 7.57 -13.13 13.67
C ASP A 67 7.92 -13.34 12.20
N TYR A 68 8.78 -12.48 11.65
CA TYR A 68 9.36 -12.64 10.32
C TYR A 68 10.52 -13.64 10.36
N PRO A 69 10.96 -14.17 9.19
CA PRO A 69 12.12 -15.04 9.14
C PRO A 69 13.40 -14.43 9.74
N ALA A 70 13.57 -13.12 9.64
CA ALA A 70 14.80 -12.42 10.05
C ALA A 70 14.71 -11.68 11.39
N TYR A 71 13.51 -11.31 11.85
CA TYR A 71 13.30 -10.54 13.07
C TYR A 71 11.87 -10.68 13.59
N SER A 72 11.61 -10.20 14.81
CA SER A 72 10.26 -10.09 15.34
C SER A 72 9.89 -8.65 15.62
N GLU A 73 8.59 -8.38 15.53
CA GLU A 73 7.94 -7.12 15.83
C GLU A 73 6.81 -7.36 16.84
N GLU A 74 6.76 -6.56 17.90
CA GLU A 74 5.66 -6.52 18.86
C GLU A 74 5.05 -5.12 18.90
N LEU A 75 3.72 -5.08 19.00
CA LEU A 75 2.91 -3.88 18.90
C LEU A 75 1.98 -3.80 20.09
N PHE A 76 1.96 -2.63 20.73
CA PHE A 76 1.13 -2.38 21.90
C PHE A 76 0.26 -1.17 21.64
N TYR A 77 -1.04 -1.32 21.90
CA TYR A 77 -2.04 -0.31 21.63
C TYR A 77 -2.58 0.31 22.93
N ASP A 78 -2.92 1.59 22.88
CA ASP A 78 -3.72 2.22 23.92
C ASP A 78 -5.21 1.83 23.78
N LYS A 79 -6.04 2.31 24.70
CA LYS A 79 -7.49 2.03 24.70
C LYS A 79 -8.25 2.64 23.51
N ALA A 80 -7.66 3.61 22.83
CA ALA A 80 -8.21 4.22 21.62
C ALA A 80 -7.68 3.53 20.35
N GLY A 81 -6.88 2.45 20.47
CA GLY A 81 -6.29 1.76 19.33
C GLY A 81 -5.11 2.50 18.69
N ASN A 82 -4.54 3.52 19.35
CA ASN A 82 -3.27 4.07 18.87
C ASN A 82 -2.13 3.13 19.25
N ARG A 83 -1.19 2.89 18.35
CA ARG A 83 0.05 2.17 18.65
C ARG A 83 0.88 2.98 19.65
N ALA A 84 0.87 2.63 20.93
CA ALA A 84 1.59 3.33 21.99
C ALA A 84 3.07 2.94 22.05
N ARG A 85 3.40 1.70 21.66
CA ARG A 85 4.77 1.16 21.69
C ARG A 85 4.96 0.13 20.58
N ARG A 86 6.16 0.09 20.03
CA ARG A 86 6.63 -0.95 19.10
C ARG A 86 8.00 -1.45 19.54
N LEU A 87 8.18 -2.76 19.57
CA LEU A 87 9.48 -3.40 19.70
C LEU A 87 9.82 -4.08 18.39
N VAL A 88 10.93 -3.72 17.75
CA VAL A 88 11.31 -4.31 16.46
C VAL A 88 12.81 -4.55 16.44
N GLY A 89 13.24 -5.79 16.20
CA GLY A 89 14.68 -6.12 16.14
C GLY A 89 15.49 -5.74 17.40
N GLY A 90 14.83 -5.68 18.57
CA GLY A 90 15.45 -5.26 19.84
C GLY A 90 15.41 -3.75 20.10
N GLU A 91 14.99 -2.93 19.13
CA GLU A 91 14.81 -1.49 19.28
C GLU A 91 13.40 -1.16 19.75
N GLU A 92 13.30 -0.17 20.64
CA GLU A 92 12.03 0.34 21.16
C GLU A 92 11.65 1.67 20.52
N GLU A 93 10.40 1.75 20.08
CA GLU A 93 9.74 2.98 19.66
C GLU A 93 8.57 3.28 20.61
N LEU A 94 8.51 4.52 21.10
CA LEU A 94 7.43 5.01 21.96
C LEU A 94 6.67 6.13 21.26
N TYR A 95 5.35 6.02 21.26
CA TYR A 95 4.45 6.92 20.56
C TYR A 95 3.58 7.66 21.56
N GLN A 96 3.48 8.98 21.42
CA GLN A 96 2.71 9.83 22.30
C GLN A 96 1.60 10.51 21.53
N TYR A 97 0.37 10.47 22.06
CA TYR A 97 -0.81 11.00 21.40
C TYR A 97 -1.48 12.08 22.25
N ASP A 98 -2.16 13.00 21.59
CA ASP A 98 -3.08 13.91 22.28
C ASP A 98 -4.48 13.28 22.45
N PRO A 99 -5.40 13.94 23.19
CA PRO A 99 -6.76 13.42 23.38
C PRO A 99 -7.61 13.29 22.10
N ARG A 100 -7.17 13.84 20.97
CA ARG A 100 -7.79 13.69 19.64
C ARG A 100 -7.11 12.60 18.81
N ASN A 101 -6.32 11.74 19.45
CA ASN A 101 -5.55 10.66 18.83
C ASN A 101 -4.48 11.12 17.85
N ARG A 102 -4.07 12.40 17.85
CA ARG A 102 -3.02 12.91 16.96
C ARG A 102 -1.65 12.52 17.51
N LEU A 103 -0.78 11.93 16.68
CA LEU A 103 0.59 11.59 17.09
C LEU A 103 1.33 12.89 17.40
N MET A 104 1.81 13.10 18.62
CA MET A 104 2.54 14.31 19.03
C MET A 104 4.05 14.09 19.05
N ALA A 105 4.50 12.88 19.40
CA ALA A 105 5.90 12.56 19.42
C ALA A 105 6.16 11.07 19.16
N LEU A 106 7.30 10.78 18.52
CA LEU A 106 7.89 9.45 18.38
C LEU A 106 9.29 9.46 18.98
N THR A 107 9.53 8.61 19.97
CA THR A 107 10.85 8.40 20.55
C THR A 107 11.43 7.07 20.06
N ARG A 108 12.64 7.10 19.49
CA ARG A 108 13.39 5.91 19.03
C ARG A 108 14.88 6.15 19.22
N GLY A 109 15.61 5.17 19.75
CA GLY A 109 17.05 5.29 19.99
C GLY A 109 17.42 6.50 20.88
N GLY A 110 16.54 6.88 21.81
CA GLY A 110 16.70 8.06 22.66
C GLY A 110 16.40 9.41 21.99
N VAL A 111 16.12 9.44 20.68
CA VAL A 111 15.76 10.67 19.95
C VAL A 111 14.25 10.80 19.90
N THR A 112 13.73 11.98 20.26
CA THR A 112 12.29 12.29 20.21
C THR A 112 11.99 13.28 19.09
N THR A 113 11.20 12.82 18.13
CA THR A 113 10.73 13.61 16.98
C THR A 113 9.32 14.14 17.26
N PRO A 114 9.09 15.46 17.16
CA PRO A 114 7.75 16.03 17.29
C PRO A 114 6.96 15.95 15.97
N PHE A 115 5.65 15.84 16.09
CA PHE A 115 4.70 15.98 15.00
C PHE A 115 3.74 17.13 15.30
N GLN A 116 3.39 17.89 14.28
CA GLN A 116 2.53 19.08 14.42
C GLN A 116 1.32 18.95 13.52
N TYR A 117 0.15 19.33 14.02
CA TYR A 117 -1.12 19.22 13.31
C TYR A 117 -1.85 20.55 13.33
N ASP A 118 -2.66 20.80 12.30
CA ASP A 118 -3.64 21.87 12.33
C ASP A 118 -4.86 21.50 13.20
N ASN A 119 -5.83 22.41 13.28
CA ASN A 119 -7.05 22.18 14.05
C ASN A 119 -8.04 21.21 13.39
N ALA A 120 -7.93 21.01 12.07
CA ALA A 120 -8.69 20.05 11.30
C ALA A 120 -8.11 18.63 11.41
N GLY A 121 -6.92 18.48 11.98
CA GLY A 121 -6.25 17.20 12.20
C GLY A 121 -5.37 16.76 11.03
N ASN A 122 -4.92 17.69 10.18
CA ASN A 122 -3.95 17.42 9.14
C ASN A 122 -2.51 17.58 9.69
N LEU A 123 -1.62 16.64 9.36
CA LEU A 123 -0.21 16.68 9.74
C LEU A 123 0.51 17.85 9.05
N LEU A 124 0.87 18.91 9.76
CA LEU A 124 1.62 20.05 9.24
C LEU A 124 3.13 19.81 9.15
N ARG A 125 3.68 18.98 10.04
CA ARG A 125 5.13 18.75 10.11
C ARG A 125 5.49 17.47 10.85
N ASP A 126 6.49 16.75 10.35
CA ASP A 126 7.20 15.65 11.03
C ASP A 126 8.73 15.90 11.02
N ASP A 127 9.55 14.86 11.20
CA ASP A 127 11.02 14.92 11.08
C ASP A 127 11.53 15.04 9.64
N LYS A 128 10.69 14.78 8.64
CA LYS A 128 11.09 14.73 7.23
C LYS A 128 10.64 15.95 6.46
N ALA A 129 9.44 16.45 6.72
CA ALA A 129 8.80 17.42 5.86
C ALA A 129 7.84 18.38 6.57
N ARG A 130 7.49 19.43 5.84
CA ARG A 130 6.34 20.30 6.09
C ARG A 130 5.28 20.03 5.04
N TYR A 131 4.02 20.11 5.45
CA TYR A 131 2.86 19.82 4.61
C TYR A 131 1.93 21.03 4.60
N SER A 132 1.34 21.29 3.44
CA SER A 132 0.32 22.32 3.25
C SER A 132 -0.95 21.71 2.66
N TYR A 133 -2.09 22.25 3.06
CA TYR A 133 -3.41 21.73 2.72
C TYR A 133 -4.28 22.83 2.10
N ASP A 134 -5.19 22.43 1.21
CA ASP A 134 -6.26 23.33 0.76
C ASP A 134 -7.45 23.36 1.74
N ALA A 135 -8.46 24.17 1.41
CA ALA A 135 -9.68 24.29 2.22
C ALA A 135 -10.53 23.00 2.30
N PHE A 136 -10.20 21.97 1.50
CA PHE A 136 -10.83 20.66 1.51
C PHE A 136 -9.98 19.61 2.25
N ASN A 137 -8.94 20.03 3.00
CA ASN A 137 -8.00 19.16 3.72
C ASN A 137 -7.18 18.24 2.81
N ARG A 138 -7.00 18.60 1.53
CA ARG A 138 -6.17 17.83 0.59
C ARG A 138 -4.75 18.38 0.60
N THR A 139 -3.76 17.49 0.66
CA THR A 139 -2.34 17.87 0.69
C THR A 139 -1.93 18.52 -0.63
N VAL A 140 -1.75 19.83 -0.67
CA VAL A 140 -1.36 20.55 -1.91
C VAL A 140 0.14 20.69 -2.08
N LYS A 141 0.91 20.65 -0.98
CA LYS A 141 2.37 20.77 -1.04
C LYS A 141 3.04 19.99 0.08
N VAL A 142 4.16 19.36 -0.25
CA VAL A 142 5.09 18.78 0.73
C VAL A 142 6.49 19.31 0.44
N GLU A 143 7.18 19.77 1.48
CA GLU A 143 8.56 20.27 1.40
C GLU A 143 9.40 19.52 2.42
N THR A 144 10.30 18.67 1.95
CA THR A 144 11.22 17.92 2.81
C THR A 144 12.37 18.82 3.29
N PHE A 145 12.96 18.50 4.43
CA PHE A 145 14.11 19.25 4.94
C PHE A 145 15.39 19.04 4.13
N ASP A 146 15.44 18.01 3.27
CA ASP A 146 16.51 17.81 2.30
C ASP A 146 16.34 18.63 1.01
N GLY A 147 15.26 19.42 0.90
CA GLY A 147 15.01 20.35 -0.20
C GLY A 147 14.13 19.80 -1.32
N SER A 148 13.65 18.55 -1.23
CA SER A 148 12.70 18.01 -2.19
C SER A 148 11.31 18.64 -2.01
N ILE A 149 10.62 18.88 -3.13
CA ILE A 149 9.30 19.50 -3.16
C ILE A 149 8.36 18.62 -3.97
N GLN A 150 7.20 18.37 -3.37
CA GLN A 150 6.05 17.78 -4.04
C GLN A 150 4.90 18.80 -4.08
N VAL A 151 4.26 18.97 -5.23
CA VAL A 151 3.03 19.76 -5.38
C VAL A 151 1.95 18.85 -5.93
N ASN A 152 0.72 18.92 -5.40
CA ASN A 152 -0.39 18.10 -5.86
C ASN A 152 -1.55 18.98 -6.35
N HIS A 153 -2.15 18.58 -7.46
CA HIS A 153 -3.35 19.19 -8.04
C HIS A 153 -4.47 18.16 -8.13
N TYR A 154 -5.66 18.59 -7.71
CA TYR A 154 -6.82 17.73 -7.59
C TYR A 154 -7.94 18.18 -8.54
N ASP A 155 -8.63 17.22 -9.12
CA ASP A 155 -9.79 17.49 -9.97
C ASP A 155 -11.05 17.79 -9.12
N ALA A 156 -12.17 17.98 -9.81
CA ALA A 156 -13.47 18.25 -9.19
C ALA A 156 -14.04 17.04 -8.43
N GLU A 157 -13.55 15.82 -8.67
CA GLU A 157 -13.90 14.60 -7.91
C GLU A 157 -12.98 14.41 -6.70
N GLY A 158 -11.96 15.25 -6.54
CA GLY A 158 -10.99 15.17 -5.45
C GLY A 158 -9.85 14.18 -5.70
N LEU A 159 -9.69 13.68 -6.93
CA LEU A 159 -8.61 12.79 -7.30
C LEU A 159 -7.40 13.61 -7.75
N ARG A 160 -6.19 13.17 -7.35
CA ARG A 160 -4.93 13.83 -7.69
C ARG A 160 -4.58 13.56 -9.16
N HIS A 161 -5.14 14.35 -10.07
CA HIS A 161 -4.93 14.21 -11.51
C HIS A 161 -3.56 14.68 -11.97
N GLU A 162 -2.84 15.45 -11.15
CA GLU A 162 -1.52 15.99 -11.50
C GLU A 162 -0.68 16.20 -10.23
N MET A 163 0.63 15.99 -10.35
CA MET A 163 1.60 16.30 -9.32
C MET A 163 2.93 16.75 -9.92
N GLU A 164 3.69 17.51 -9.15
CA GLU A 164 5.06 17.90 -9.46
C GLU A 164 6.02 17.27 -8.44
N GLU A 165 7.12 16.70 -8.93
CA GLU A 165 8.21 16.11 -8.13
C GLU A 165 9.49 16.85 -8.48
N ASN A 166 9.95 17.74 -7.59
CA ASN A 166 11.10 18.61 -7.84
C ASN A 166 10.99 19.38 -9.18
N GLY A 167 9.78 19.86 -9.50
CA GLY A 167 9.46 20.57 -10.73
C GLY A 167 9.16 19.66 -11.93
N ARG A 168 9.30 18.34 -11.81
CA ARG A 168 8.94 17.38 -12.86
C ARG A 168 7.46 17.01 -12.76
N LEU A 169 6.71 17.30 -13.80
CA LEU A 169 5.27 17.06 -13.82
C LEU A 169 4.92 15.60 -14.08
N VAL A 170 3.88 15.10 -13.42
CA VAL A 170 3.28 13.79 -13.64
C VAL A 170 1.76 13.95 -13.65
N ARG A 171 1.09 13.43 -14.68
CA ARG A 171 -0.36 13.48 -14.84
C ARG A 171 -0.97 12.09 -14.74
N PHE A 172 -2.19 12.02 -14.22
CA PHE A 172 -2.94 10.78 -14.03
C PHE A 172 -4.34 10.91 -14.62
N ILE A 173 -4.83 9.83 -15.24
CA ILE A 173 -6.24 9.67 -15.60
C ILE A 173 -6.82 8.58 -14.69
N PHE A 174 -7.95 8.87 -14.07
CA PHE A 174 -8.65 7.92 -13.20
C PHE A 174 -9.91 7.35 -13.86
N HIS A 175 -10.23 6.12 -13.51
CA HIS A 175 -11.53 5.50 -13.75
C HIS A 175 -12.01 4.85 -12.46
N LYS A 176 -13.16 5.30 -11.94
CA LYS A 176 -13.75 4.80 -10.68
C LYS A 176 -12.76 4.86 -9.50
N GLY A 177 -11.99 5.94 -9.39
CA GLY A 177 -11.01 6.15 -8.32
C GLY A 177 -9.68 5.43 -8.49
N GLU A 178 -9.50 4.62 -9.54
CA GLU A 178 -8.24 3.92 -9.84
C GLU A 178 -7.52 4.58 -11.02
N ALA A 179 -6.21 4.77 -10.91
CA ALA A 179 -5.42 5.34 -12.00
C ALA A 179 -5.33 4.34 -13.17
N VAL A 180 -5.72 4.77 -14.37
CA VAL A 180 -5.71 3.98 -15.60
C VAL A 180 -4.69 4.47 -16.63
N ALA A 181 -4.15 5.67 -16.43
CA ALA A 181 -2.99 6.14 -17.18
C ALA A 181 -2.14 7.08 -16.33
N GLU A 182 -0.84 7.10 -16.61
CA GLU A 182 0.10 8.10 -16.11
C GLU A 182 0.95 8.66 -17.26
N GLN A 183 1.40 9.90 -17.12
CA GLN A 183 2.31 10.53 -18.06
C GLN A 183 3.27 11.45 -17.32
N GLU A 184 4.56 11.17 -17.40
CA GLU A 184 5.59 12.08 -16.93
C GLU A 184 5.84 13.19 -17.97
N GLU A 185 6.37 14.32 -17.53
CA GLU A 185 6.71 15.43 -18.41
C GLU A 185 7.60 14.96 -19.58
N ASN A 186 7.18 15.31 -20.80
CA ASN A 186 7.85 14.93 -22.05
C ASN A 186 8.01 13.41 -22.26
N SER A 187 7.21 12.58 -21.59
CA SER A 187 7.19 11.12 -21.78
C SER A 187 5.95 10.65 -22.56
N ASN A 188 6.04 9.43 -23.06
CA ASN A 188 4.89 8.69 -23.58
C ASN A 188 3.87 8.44 -22.46
N VAL A 189 2.60 8.32 -22.86
CA VAL A 189 1.54 7.89 -21.94
C VAL A 189 1.74 6.41 -21.60
N VAL A 190 1.70 6.10 -20.32
CA VAL A 190 1.67 4.74 -19.80
C VAL A 190 0.23 4.41 -19.43
N ARG A 191 -0.34 3.39 -20.07
CA ARG A 191 -1.67 2.86 -19.72
C ARG A 191 -1.54 1.73 -18.72
N LEU A 192 -2.38 1.74 -17.70
CA LEU A 192 -2.44 0.74 -16.64
C LEU A 192 -3.65 -0.18 -16.89
N ILE A 193 -3.39 -1.48 -16.95
CA ILE A 193 -4.42 -2.51 -17.14
C ILE A 193 -4.73 -3.11 -15.78
N ARG A 194 -5.93 -2.86 -15.27
CA ARG A 194 -6.40 -3.30 -13.96
C ARG A 194 -7.53 -4.32 -14.07
N GLY A 195 -7.51 -5.32 -13.19
CA GLY A 195 -8.62 -6.21 -12.86
C GLY A 195 -8.99 -6.01 -11.39
N SER A 196 -9.03 -7.09 -10.60
CA SER A 196 -9.00 -6.99 -9.13
C SER A 196 -7.66 -6.47 -8.59
N GLU A 197 -6.63 -6.48 -9.42
CA GLU A 197 -5.26 -6.05 -9.15
C GLU A 197 -4.67 -5.33 -10.37
N LEU A 198 -3.48 -4.75 -10.25
CA LEU A 198 -2.75 -4.23 -11.41
C LEU A 198 -2.13 -5.41 -12.17
N ILE A 199 -2.47 -5.57 -13.44
CA ILE A 199 -2.12 -6.76 -14.24
C ILE A 199 -0.97 -6.46 -15.19
N ALA A 200 -1.01 -5.30 -15.83
CA ALA A 200 -0.01 -4.91 -16.81
C ALA A 200 0.04 -3.39 -16.97
N ARG A 201 1.11 -2.89 -17.58
CA ARG A 201 1.16 -1.55 -18.15
C ARG A 201 1.70 -1.59 -19.56
N SER A 202 1.31 -0.61 -20.37
CA SER A 202 1.88 -0.43 -21.71
C SER A 202 2.28 1.03 -21.95
N GLY A 203 3.49 1.23 -22.46
CA GLY A 203 3.93 2.53 -22.96
C GLY A 203 3.53 2.71 -24.43
N ASP A 204 2.92 3.84 -24.76
CA ASP A 204 2.62 4.20 -26.15
C ASP A 204 3.80 4.94 -26.77
N SER A 205 4.74 4.21 -27.38
CA SER A 205 5.64 4.82 -28.37
C SER A 205 5.05 4.65 -29.77
N GLU A 206 5.17 5.67 -30.62
CA GLU A 206 4.80 5.58 -32.05
C GLU A 206 5.56 4.47 -32.81
N SER A 207 6.71 4.03 -32.28
CA SER A 207 7.61 3.06 -32.92
C SER A 207 7.51 1.63 -32.40
N ALA A 208 7.04 1.41 -31.16
CA ALA A 208 6.84 0.08 -30.57
C ALA A 208 6.05 0.18 -29.25
N ARG A 209 5.04 -0.67 -29.07
CA ARG A 209 4.33 -0.78 -27.79
C ARG A 209 5.10 -1.75 -26.88
N THR A 210 5.58 -1.27 -25.74
CA THR A 210 6.23 -2.11 -24.72
C THR A 210 5.22 -2.50 -23.66
N TYR A 211 5.15 -3.79 -23.31
CA TYR A 211 4.35 -4.26 -22.18
C TYR A 211 5.22 -4.69 -21.01
N TYR A 212 4.75 -4.36 -19.81
CA TYR A 212 5.24 -4.95 -18.57
C TYR A 212 4.08 -5.59 -17.84
N HIS A 213 4.31 -6.77 -17.26
CA HIS A 213 3.30 -7.54 -16.56
C HIS A 213 3.60 -7.55 -15.06
N TYR A 214 2.57 -7.34 -14.26
CA TYR A 214 2.66 -7.26 -12.82
C TYR A 214 2.30 -8.62 -12.22
N ALA A 215 3.03 -8.97 -11.17
CA ALA A 215 2.65 -10.02 -10.24
C ALA A 215 2.43 -9.42 -8.87
N SER A 216 1.45 -9.93 -8.14
CA SER A 216 1.09 -9.43 -6.82
C SER A 216 1.25 -10.48 -5.72
N ASP A 217 1.22 -10.03 -4.47
CA ASP A 217 0.99 -10.87 -3.32
C ASP A 217 -0.51 -11.15 -3.13
N GLU A 218 -0.85 -11.90 -2.09
CA GLU A 218 -2.22 -12.28 -1.75
C GLU A 218 -3.17 -11.11 -1.45
N MET A 219 -2.64 -9.91 -1.24
CA MET A 219 -3.39 -8.69 -0.95
C MET A 219 -3.35 -7.70 -2.12
N GLY A 220 -2.78 -8.07 -3.27
CA GLY A 220 -2.67 -7.20 -4.43
C GLY A 220 -1.49 -6.23 -4.40
N SER A 221 -0.51 -6.39 -3.51
CA SER A 221 0.73 -5.60 -3.54
C SER A 221 1.63 -6.09 -4.65
N THR A 222 2.15 -5.18 -5.48
CA THR A 222 3.12 -5.53 -6.54
C THR A 222 4.34 -6.20 -5.94
N THR A 223 4.63 -7.45 -6.31
CA THR A 223 5.85 -8.17 -5.90
C THR A 223 6.89 -8.19 -7.01
N HIS A 224 6.46 -8.35 -8.26
CA HIS A 224 7.36 -8.38 -9.42
C HIS A 224 6.77 -7.63 -10.60
N ILE A 225 7.65 -7.11 -11.45
CA ILE A 225 7.31 -6.62 -12.78
C ILE A 225 8.21 -7.35 -13.77
N VAL A 226 7.62 -7.96 -14.80
CA VAL A 226 8.35 -8.67 -15.86
C VAL A 226 8.14 -8.02 -17.22
N ASP A 227 9.11 -8.14 -18.12
CA ASP A 227 8.98 -7.74 -19.53
C ASP A 227 8.16 -8.78 -20.33
N GLU A 228 7.95 -8.50 -21.63
CA GLU A 228 7.23 -9.41 -22.55
C GLU A 228 7.90 -10.77 -22.74
N SER A 229 9.21 -10.87 -22.50
CA SER A 229 9.96 -12.12 -22.55
C SER A 229 9.89 -12.89 -21.21
N GLY A 230 9.25 -12.32 -20.20
CA GLY A 230 9.13 -12.90 -18.86
C GLY A 230 10.33 -12.66 -17.95
N ASN A 231 11.29 -11.80 -18.32
CA ASN A 231 12.42 -11.46 -17.47
C ASN A 231 11.98 -10.48 -16.38
N VAL A 232 12.41 -10.73 -15.14
CA VAL A 232 12.16 -9.85 -13.99
C VAL A 232 12.90 -8.54 -14.18
N GLN A 233 12.16 -7.44 -14.13
CA GLN A 233 12.66 -6.07 -14.17
C GLN A 233 12.66 -5.44 -12.78
N ASN A 234 11.59 -5.68 -12.00
CA ASN A 234 11.48 -5.19 -10.64
C ASN A 234 11.10 -6.29 -9.66
N ARG A 235 11.54 -6.13 -8.41
CA ARG A 235 11.16 -6.97 -7.26
C ARG A 235 10.94 -6.10 -6.02
N TYR A 236 9.84 -6.37 -5.32
CA TYR A 236 9.47 -5.71 -4.08
C TYR A 236 9.10 -6.72 -2.99
N ALA A 237 9.41 -6.37 -1.74
CA ALA A 237 8.91 -7.05 -0.55
C ALA A 237 8.53 -6.00 0.50
N TYR A 238 7.55 -6.31 1.33
CA TYR A 238 6.97 -5.37 2.30
C TYR A 238 6.90 -6.00 3.68
N ASP A 239 6.98 -5.17 4.73
CA ASP A 239 6.52 -5.57 6.06
C ASP A 239 4.98 -5.60 6.12
N ALA A 240 4.43 -5.93 7.29
CA ALA A 240 2.97 -6.06 7.48
C ALA A 240 2.24 -4.73 7.27
N TRP A 241 2.94 -3.60 7.42
CA TRP A 241 2.42 -2.25 7.34
C TRP A 241 2.71 -1.59 5.99
N GLY A 242 3.26 -2.32 5.02
CA GLY A 242 3.54 -1.82 3.68
C GLY A 242 4.83 -1.02 3.57
N LYS A 243 5.71 -1.03 4.59
CA LYS A 243 7.06 -0.49 4.43
C LYS A 243 7.83 -1.40 3.48
N ILE A 244 8.45 -0.81 2.45
CA ILE A 244 9.23 -1.57 1.48
C ILE A 244 10.55 -2.02 2.13
N GLU A 245 10.73 -3.34 2.24
CA GLU A 245 11.94 -3.98 2.78
C GLU A 245 12.92 -4.39 1.67
N VAL A 246 12.40 -4.70 0.48
CA VAL A 246 13.20 -4.96 -0.72
C VAL A 246 12.69 -4.06 -1.84
N LYS A 247 13.61 -3.38 -2.51
CA LYS A 247 13.33 -2.55 -3.69
C LYS A 247 14.43 -2.73 -4.73
N GLU A 248 14.15 -3.54 -5.74
CA GLU A 248 15.00 -3.73 -6.91
C GLU A 248 14.21 -3.21 -8.12
N GLU A 249 14.69 -2.13 -8.77
CA GLU A 249 13.97 -1.48 -9.89
C GLU A 249 14.90 -1.28 -11.09
N ALA A 250 14.64 -1.99 -12.18
CA ALA A 250 15.21 -1.69 -13.49
C ALA A 250 14.31 -0.71 -14.27
N VAL A 251 13.01 -0.70 -14.00
CA VAL A 251 12.05 0.21 -14.63
C VAL A 251 11.31 1.03 -13.55
N PRO A 252 11.08 2.35 -13.73
CA PRO A 252 10.35 3.15 -12.74
C PRO A 252 8.94 2.62 -12.51
N ASN A 253 8.43 2.66 -11.28
CA ASN A 253 7.06 2.23 -10.95
C ASN A 253 6.54 2.95 -9.70
N ARG A 254 5.27 3.38 -9.74
CA ARG A 254 4.60 4.07 -8.62
C ARG A 254 3.61 3.19 -7.86
N PHE A 255 3.21 2.05 -8.42
CA PHE A 255 2.15 1.22 -7.85
C PHE A 255 2.76 0.03 -7.11
N THR A 256 2.75 0.08 -5.77
CA THR A 256 3.45 -0.89 -4.91
C THR A 256 2.47 -1.61 -3.97
N TYR A 257 2.48 -1.29 -2.67
CA TYR A 257 1.63 -1.91 -1.66
C TYR A 257 0.14 -1.78 -2.00
N TYR A 258 -0.59 -2.90 -2.03
CA TYR A 258 -1.99 -3.01 -2.48
C TYR A 258 -2.31 -2.31 -3.81
N GLY A 259 -1.32 -2.22 -4.70
CA GLY A 259 -1.46 -1.54 -6.00
C GLY A 259 -1.68 -0.03 -5.88
N GLN A 260 -1.37 0.56 -4.72
CA GLN A 260 -1.54 1.98 -4.42
C GLN A 260 -0.31 2.79 -4.85
N GLN A 261 -0.54 4.06 -5.14
CA GLN A 261 0.51 5.00 -5.53
C GLN A 261 1.38 5.32 -4.32
N ILE A 262 2.69 5.05 -4.43
CA ILE A 262 3.69 5.55 -3.48
C ILE A 262 4.27 6.85 -4.01
N ASP A 263 4.32 7.86 -3.14
CA ASP A 263 4.99 9.11 -3.43
C ASP A 263 6.50 8.97 -3.17
N PRO A 264 7.37 9.16 -4.17
CA PRO A 264 8.80 8.88 -4.04
C PRO A 264 9.50 9.82 -3.06
N ILE A 265 8.99 11.04 -2.86
CA ILE A 265 9.56 12.02 -1.93
C ILE A 265 9.18 11.68 -0.48
N THR A 266 7.90 11.43 -0.20
CA THR A 266 7.40 11.26 1.16
C THR A 266 7.45 9.81 1.65
N GLN A 267 7.54 8.85 0.71
CA GLN A 267 7.37 7.42 0.96
C GLN A 267 6.02 7.09 1.63
N GLN A 268 4.98 7.85 1.27
CA GLN A 268 3.61 7.66 1.72
C GLN A 268 2.72 7.17 0.57
N TYR A 269 1.66 6.46 0.92
CA TYR A 269 0.68 5.95 -0.02
C TYR A 269 -0.45 6.94 -0.20
N TYR A 270 -0.70 7.34 -1.45
CA TYR A 270 -1.87 8.13 -1.80
C TYR A 270 -3.09 7.21 -1.95
N LEU A 271 -3.98 7.25 -0.97
CA LEU A 271 -5.23 6.50 -0.96
C LEU A 271 -6.40 7.38 -1.35
N ARG A 272 -6.21 8.29 -2.31
CA ARG A 272 -7.23 9.22 -2.85
C ARG A 272 -7.65 10.33 -1.89
N THR A 273 -8.22 9.98 -0.75
CA THR A 273 -8.78 10.93 0.22
C THR A 273 -7.80 11.29 1.31
N ARG A 274 -6.93 10.33 1.67
CA ARG A 274 -5.92 10.46 2.72
C ARG A 274 -4.60 9.86 2.27
N PHE A 275 -3.53 10.28 2.94
CA PHE A 275 -2.21 9.69 2.81
C PHE A 275 -1.97 8.72 3.96
N TYR A 276 -1.55 7.51 3.60
CA TYR A 276 -1.14 6.49 4.56
C TYR A 276 0.39 6.47 4.68
N ASN A 277 0.89 6.58 5.91
CA ASN A 277 2.31 6.49 6.20
C ASN A 277 2.65 5.10 6.76
N PRO A 278 3.37 4.25 5.99
CA PRO A 278 3.67 2.88 6.41
C PRO A 278 4.68 2.81 7.56
N VAL A 279 5.52 3.83 7.74
CA VAL A 279 6.57 3.83 8.78
C VAL A 279 5.96 3.94 10.18
N ILE A 280 4.92 4.77 10.33
CA ILE A 280 4.18 4.94 11.59
C ILE A 280 2.87 4.14 11.61
N GLY A 281 2.52 3.45 10.52
CA GLY A 281 1.38 2.55 10.41
C GLY A 281 0.01 3.23 10.56
N ARG A 282 -0.15 4.46 10.07
CA ARG A 282 -1.40 5.23 10.20
C ARG A 282 -1.57 6.30 9.12
N PHE A 283 -2.79 6.82 9.01
CA PHE A 283 -3.08 7.99 8.19
C PHE A 283 -2.45 9.27 8.76
N THR A 284 -2.16 10.24 7.89
CA THR A 284 -1.63 11.56 8.27
C THR A 284 -2.72 12.64 8.40
N GLN A 285 -3.97 12.29 8.10
CA GLN A 285 -5.15 13.16 8.24
C GLN A 285 -6.28 12.42 8.97
N GLU A 286 -7.15 13.16 9.69
CA GLU A 286 -8.38 12.60 10.26
C GLU A 286 -9.29 12.05 9.15
N ASP A 287 -9.90 10.90 9.40
CA ASP A 287 -11.06 10.43 8.65
C ASP A 287 -12.23 11.40 8.80
N THR A 288 -12.62 12.01 7.69
CA THR A 288 -13.77 12.93 7.65
C THR A 288 -15.10 12.20 7.51
N TYR A 289 -15.08 10.94 7.04
CA TYR A 289 -16.27 10.10 6.89
C TYR A 289 -16.68 9.44 8.22
N ARG A 290 -15.71 9.19 9.12
CA ARG A 290 -15.89 8.72 10.51
C ARG A 290 -16.64 7.40 10.63
N SER A 291 -16.51 6.51 9.65
CA SER A 291 -17.22 5.23 9.63
C SER A 291 -16.52 4.14 10.44
N ASP A 292 -15.19 4.24 10.60
CA ASP A 292 -14.35 3.11 11.01
C ASP A 292 -13.91 3.16 12.49
N GLY A 293 -14.63 3.95 13.29
CA GLY A 293 -14.46 4.02 14.75
C GLY A 293 -14.05 5.40 15.25
N LEU A 294 -13.71 5.46 16.55
CA LEU A 294 -13.38 6.71 17.24
C LEU A 294 -11.93 7.16 16.99
N ASN A 295 -11.08 6.28 16.47
CA ASN A 295 -9.73 6.62 16.05
C ASN A 295 -9.71 6.95 14.55
N LEU A 296 -9.72 8.25 14.25
CA LEU A 296 -9.84 8.77 12.89
C LEU A 296 -8.56 8.62 12.06
N TYR A 297 -7.50 8.03 12.62
CA TYR A 297 -6.20 7.87 11.94
C TYR A 297 -5.80 6.42 11.72
N THR A 298 -6.49 5.47 12.33
CA THR A 298 -6.12 4.05 12.26
C THR A 298 -6.19 3.57 10.82
N TYR A 299 -5.14 2.89 10.37
CA TYR A 299 -5.15 2.17 9.10
C TYR A 299 -5.64 0.74 9.32
N CYS A 300 -6.63 0.31 8.54
CA CYS A 300 -7.07 -1.09 8.49
C CYS A 300 -7.38 -1.72 9.85
N ALA A 301 -7.98 -0.95 10.78
CA ALA A 301 -8.28 -1.39 12.15
C ALA A 301 -7.07 -2.02 12.90
N ASN A 302 -5.85 -1.57 12.60
CA ASN A 302 -4.59 -2.15 13.07
C ASN A 302 -4.34 -3.61 12.64
N ASN A 303 -5.01 -4.07 11.60
CA ASN A 303 -4.84 -5.39 11.00
C ASN A 303 -4.72 -5.28 9.47
N PRO A 304 -3.62 -4.69 8.97
CA PRO A 304 -3.39 -4.53 7.53
C PRO A 304 -3.22 -5.87 6.81
N VAL A 305 -2.83 -6.95 7.51
CA VAL A 305 -2.68 -8.27 6.89
C VAL A 305 -4.00 -8.98 6.56
N PHE A 306 -5.12 -8.39 6.99
CA PHE A 306 -6.47 -8.88 6.72
C PHE A 306 -7.33 -7.84 5.99
N TYR A 307 -7.22 -6.56 6.36
CA TYR A 307 -7.97 -5.47 5.75
C TYR A 307 -7.12 -4.66 4.76
N VAL A 308 -7.77 -4.15 3.71
CA VAL A 308 -7.25 -3.12 2.80
C VAL A 308 -8.14 -1.88 2.89
N ASP A 309 -7.56 -0.69 2.86
CA ASP A 309 -8.31 0.53 2.53
C ASP A 309 -7.92 0.98 1.13
N PRO A 310 -8.76 0.75 0.11
CA PRO A 310 -8.45 1.21 -1.25
C PRO A 310 -8.60 2.74 -1.35
N SER A 311 -9.49 3.36 -0.59
CA SER A 311 -10.02 4.71 -0.88
C SER A 311 -9.66 5.77 0.15
N GLY A 312 -9.00 5.37 1.23
CA GLY A 312 -8.80 6.18 2.41
C GLY A 312 -10.11 6.51 3.13
N TYR A 313 -11.24 5.86 2.85
CA TYR A 313 -12.49 6.08 3.60
C TYR A 313 -12.80 4.94 4.55
N VAL A 314 -12.72 3.71 4.05
CA VAL A 314 -13.23 2.52 4.74
C VAL A 314 -12.30 1.35 4.48
N ALA A 315 -11.85 0.73 5.56
CA ALA A 315 -11.18 -0.55 5.52
C ALA A 315 -12.15 -1.68 5.15
N GLN A 316 -11.73 -2.59 4.30
CA GLN A 316 -12.53 -3.71 3.79
C GLN A 316 -11.71 -4.99 3.85
N ASN A 317 -12.36 -6.15 4.06
CA ASN A 317 -11.68 -7.43 3.94
C ASN A 317 -11.14 -7.57 2.52
N PHE A 318 -9.86 -7.92 2.37
CA PHE A 318 -9.36 -8.26 1.05
C PHE A 318 -9.88 -9.64 0.65
N ALA A 319 -10.96 -9.67 -0.11
CA ALA A 319 -11.35 -10.84 -0.87
C ALA A 319 -10.75 -10.66 -2.27
N PRO A 320 -9.78 -11.49 -2.72
CA PRO A 320 -9.41 -11.53 -4.13
C PRO A 320 -10.69 -11.83 -4.91
N LYS A 321 -11.30 -10.79 -5.48
CA LYS A 321 -12.45 -10.91 -6.36
C LYS A 321 -11.95 -11.53 -7.65
N ILE A 322 -11.66 -12.82 -7.64
CA ILE A 322 -11.73 -13.58 -8.87
C ILE A 322 -13.18 -13.41 -9.31
N MET A 323 -13.36 -12.76 -10.45
CA MET A 323 -14.63 -12.71 -11.16
C MET A 323 -15.07 -14.15 -11.42
N LEU A 324 -15.77 -14.75 -10.46
CA LEU A 324 -16.49 -16.00 -10.63
C LEU A 324 -17.81 -15.79 -11.39
N ASN A 325 -18.04 -14.58 -11.92
CA ASN A 325 -19.19 -14.28 -12.76
C ASN A 325 -18.74 -13.96 -14.19
N SER A 326 -18.99 -14.94 -15.08
CA SER A 326 -19.41 -14.84 -16.48
C SER A 326 -18.57 -15.68 -17.46
N LEU A 327 -18.63 -17.00 -17.30
CA LEU A 327 -18.31 -17.98 -18.36
C LEU A 327 -19.61 -18.58 -18.96
N GLU A 328 -20.70 -17.80 -18.99
CA GLU A 328 -21.97 -18.21 -19.63
C GLU A 328 -22.24 -17.55 -20.99
N TRP A 329 -21.33 -16.73 -21.54
CA TRP A 329 -21.52 -16.18 -22.88
C TRP A 329 -20.23 -16.31 -23.70
N ILE A 330 -19.99 -17.49 -24.26
CA ILE A 330 -19.46 -17.77 -25.61
C ILE A 330 -19.67 -19.28 -25.83
N LEU A 331 -20.91 -19.66 -26.13
CA LEU A 331 -21.26 -20.83 -26.94
C LEU A 331 -22.66 -20.55 -27.51
N ALA A 332 -22.69 -19.78 -28.60
CA ALA A 332 -23.74 -19.76 -29.60
C ALA A 332 -23.12 -19.31 -30.93
#